data_AF-A0AAU0R2X9-F1
#
_entry.id   AF-A0AAU0R2X9-F1
#
_cell.length_a   1.000
_cell.length_b   1.000
_cell.length_c   1.000
_cell.angle_alpha   90.00
_cell.angle_beta   90.00
_cell.angle_gamma   90.00
#
_symmetry.space_group_name_H-M   'P 1'
#
loop_
_entity.id
_entity.type
_entity.pdbx_description
1 polymer ?
#
loop_
_entity_poly.entity_id
_entity_poly.type
_entity_poly.pdbx_seq_one_letter_code
_entity_poly.pdbx_strand_id
1 'polypeptide(L)'
;MIKKSILTGVIGLLCISCLFWFMYPSPYLEELNQQEQKLYNQFHENNNIYVLKDQSPKTIVRLFLYSIQQEHYETTYHFYTTLHDEEDKKMFLKSATSQKEILFAFKFANNPIETRKYYARIKLPSFFNNKYFEMSEKDGIWLINEPSISIR
;
A
#
# COMPACT_ATOMS: atom_id res chain seq x y z
N MET A 1 -30.93 23.89 -33.98
CA MET A 1 -30.27 22.56 -34.16
C MET A 1 -28.86 22.47 -33.59
N ILE A 2 -28.10 23.58 -33.48
CA ILE A 2 -26.67 23.60 -33.07
C ILE A 2 -26.44 23.25 -31.58
N LYS A 3 -27.40 23.56 -30.68
CA LYS A 3 -27.23 23.35 -29.22
C LYS A 3 -27.12 21.88 -28.77
N LYS A 4 -27.75 20.93 -29.47
CA LYS A 4 -27.75 19.51 -29.06
C LYS A 4 -26.41 18.81 -29.35
N SER A 5 -25.74 19.17 -30.44
CA SER A 5 -24.49 18.52 -30.89
C SER A 5 -23.29 18.93 -30.03
N ILE A 6 -23.25 20.19 -29.59
CA ILE A 6 -22.23 20.70 -28.64
C ILE A 6 -22.39 20.01 -27.28
N LEU A 7 -23.61 19.83 -26.80
CA LEU A 7 -23.87 19.18 -25.50
C LEU A 7 -23.40 17.72 -25.48
N THR A 8 -23.64 16.95 -26.53
CA THR A 8 -23.16 15.56 -26.66
C THR A 8 -21.64 15.47 -26.80
N GLY A 9 -21.00 16.42 -27.49
CA GLY A 9 -19.53 16.48 -27.61
C GLY A 9 -18.84 16.80 -26.29
N VAL A 10 -19.43 17.71 -25.50
CA VAL A 10 -18.93 18.08 -24.16
C VAL A 10 -19.11 16.93 -23.16
N ILE A 11 -20.24 16.21 -23.21
CA ILE A 11 -20.46 15.00 -22.38
C ILE A 11 -19.46 13.89 -22.73
N GLY A 12 -19.20 13.65 -24.02
CA GLY A 12 -18.20 12.67 -24.46
C GLY A 12 -16.79 12.99 -23.98
N LEU A 13 -16.37 14.26 -24.07
CA LEU A 13 -15.08 14.74 -23.55
C LEU A 13 -14.98 14.62 -22.02
N LEU A 14 -16.05 14.93 -21.29
CA LEU A 14 -16.13 14.74 -19.83
C LEU A 14 -15.97 13.27 -19.44
N CYS A 15 -16.67 12.35 -20.11
CA CYS A 15 -16.54 10.92 -19.86
C CYS A 15 -15.12 10.40 -20.10
N ILE A 16 -14.45 10.86 -21.17
CA ILE A 16 -13.07 10.50 -21.49
C ILE A 16 -12.11 11.05 -20.42
N SER A 17 -12.26 12.31 -19.98
CA SER A 17 -11.44 12.88 -18.92
C SER A 17 -11.62 12.19 -17.56
N CYS A 18 -12.84 11.75 -17.24
CA CYS A 18 -13.11 10.96 -16.03
C CYS A 18 -12.41 9.59 -16.08
N LEU A 19 -12.32 8.96 -17.25
CA LEU A 19 -11.60 7.70 -17.45
C LEU A 19 -10.08 7.86 -17.26
N PHE A 20 -9.51 9.02 -17.61
CA PHE A 20 -8.08 9.28 -17.41
C PHE A 20 -7.66 9.37 -15.93
N TRP A 21 -8.55 9.79 -15.02
CA TRP A 21 -8.27 9.74 -13.58
C TRP A 21 -8.23 8.32 -13.01
N PHE A 22 -8.87 7.35 -13.67
CA PHE A 22 -8.78 5.93 -13.30
C PHE A 22 -7.49 5.26 -13.81
N MET A 23 -6.71 5.93 -14.66
CA MET A 23 -5.53 5.32 -15.30
C MET A 23 -4.24 5.48 -14.50
N TYR A 24 -4.14 6.46 -13.59
CA TYR A 24 -2.93 6.61 -12.78
C TYR A 24 -3.02 5.71 -11.56
N PRO A 25 -2.16 4.68 -11.45
CA PRO A 25 -2.07 3.89 -10.23
C PRO A 25 -1.66 4.83 -9.09
N SER A 26 -2.15 4.53 -7.89
CA SER A 26 -1.71 5.23 -6.69
C SER A 26 -0.18 5.36 -6.64
N PRO A 27 0.37 6.49 -6.12
CA PRO A 27 1.80 6.67 -5.96
C PRO A 27 2.46 5.63 -5.04
N TYR A 28 1.68 4.79 -4.36
CA TYR A 28 2.17 3.68 -3.55
C TYR A 28 2.31 2.36 -4.34
N LEU A 29 1.73 2.27 -5.55
CA LEU A 29 1.72 1.09 -6.41
C LEU A 29 2.52 1.25 -7.71
N GLU A 30 3.16 2.41 -7.91
CA GLU A 30 4.14 2.60 -8.97
C GLU A 30 5.33 1.66 -8.80
N GLU A 31 6.06 1.42 -9.89
CA GLU A 31 7.32 0.70 -9.83
C GLU A 31 8.28 1.34 -8.82
N LEU A 32 9.04 0.50 -8.13
CA LEU A 32 10.08 0.95 -7.21
C LEU A 32 11.17 1.68 -8.00
N ASN A 33 11.64 2.80 -7.47
CA ASN A 33 12.83 3.44 -8.04
C ASN A 33 14.10 2.61 -7.72
N GLN A 34 15.25 2.97 -8.30
CA GLN A 34 16.50 2.22 -8.13
C GLN A 34 16.93 2.07 -6.66
N GLN A 35 16.74 3.10 -5.84
CA GLN A 35 17.09 3.08 -4.42
C GLN A 35 16.15 2.15 -3.64
N GLU A 36 14.84 2.27 -3.88
CA GLU A 36 13.82 1.41 -3.29
C GLU A 36 14.02 -0.05 -3.69
N GLN A 37 14.33 -0.32 -4.96
CA GLN A 37 14.59 -1.68 -5.44
C GLN A 37 15.83 -2.28 -4.77
N LYS A 38 16.92 -1.51 -4.65
CA LYS A 38 18.13 -1.95 -3.95
C LYS A 38 17.82 -2.28 -2.48
N LEU A 39 17.11 -1.38 -1.81
CA LEU A 39 16.71 -1.54 -0.42
C LEU A 39 15.81 -2.78 -0.24
N TYR A 40 14.85 -2.97 -1.14
CA TYR A 40 13.97 -4.13 -1.17
C TYR A 40 14.76 -5.43 -1.31
N ASN A 41 15.68 -5.50 -2.27
CA ASN A 41 16.46 -6.71 -2.51
C ASN A 41 17.30 -7.09 -1.28
N GLN A 42 17.94 -6.10 -0.64
CA GLN A 42 18.71 -6.31 0.59
C GLN A 42 17.84 -6.81 1.74
N PHE A 43 16.64 -6.25 1.89
CA PHE A 43 15.68 -6.68 2.89
C PHE A 43 15.14 -8.08 2.61
N HIS A 44 14.71 -8.37 1.37
CA HIS A 44 14.13 -9.64 0.95
C HIS A 44 15.11 -10.82 1.08
N GLU A 45 16.38 -10.62 0.73
CA GLU A 45 17.40 -11.67 0.76
C GLU A 45 17.61 -12.25 2.16
N ASN A 46 17.58 -11.40 3.19
CA ASN A 46 17.94 -11.80 4.56
C ASN A 46 16.80 -11.63 5.57
N ASN A 47 15.66 -11.11 5.15
CA ASN A 47 14.54 -10.67 6.00
C ASN A 47 14.98 -9.81 7.19
N ASN A 48 16.08 -9.05 7.03
CA ASN A 48 16.65 -8.23 8.10
C ASN A 48 15.99 -6.86 8.15
N ILE A 49 15.04 -6.68 9.06
CA ILE A 49 14.26 -5.44 9.19
C ILE A 49 15.12 -4.20 9.47
N TYR A 50 16.31 -4.34 10.08
CA TYR A 50 17.20 -3.21 10.36
C TYR A 50 17.75 -2.53 9.10
N VAL A 51 17.70 -3.21 7.94
CA VAL A 51 18.00 -2.60 6.64
C VAL A 51 17.05 -1.43 6.34
N LEU A 52 15.84 -1.46 6.90
CA LEU A 52 14.80 -0.46 6.70
C LEU A 52 14.86 0.71 7.69
N LYS A 53 15.92 0.81 8.49
CA LYS A 53 16.10 1.89 9.46
C LYS A 53 16.20 3.26 8.77
N ASP A 54 15.63 4.27 9.42
CA ASP A 54 15.61 5.68 9.02
C ASP A 54 14.90 5.93 7.66
N GLN A 55 14.20 4.92 7.13
CA GLN A 55 13.43 5.05 5.90
C GLN A 55 12.08 5.73 6.18
N SER A 56 11.60 6.48 5.20
CA SER A 56 10.31 7.16 5.33
C SER A 56 9.14 6.17 5.39
N PRO A 57 8.02 6.50 6.06
CA PRO A 57 6.80 5.69 6.00
C PRO A 57 6.36 5.39 4.56
N LYS A 58 6.53 6.36 3.63
CA LYS A 58 6.19 6.19 2.22
C LYS A 58 6.99 5.06 1.58
N THR A 59 8.30 5.05 1.83
CA THR A 59 9.20 4.02 1.34
C THR A 59 8.76 2.65 1.87
N ILE A 60 8.54 2.52 3.18
CA ILE A 60 8.11 1.25 3.78
C ILE A 60 6.79 0.74 3.17
N VAL A 61 5.78 1.61 2.99
CA VAL A 61 4.52 1.24 2.34
C VAL A 61 4.74 0.73 0.92
N ARG A 62 5.55 1.44 0.12
CA ARG A 62 5.87 1.01 -1.25
C ARG A 62 6.55 -0.35 -1.28
N LEU A 63 7.52 -0.59 -0.41
CA LEU A 63 8.21 -1.90 -0.32
C LEU A 63 7.27 -3.04 0.12
N PHE A 64 6.38 -2.76 1.07
CA PHE A 64 5.38 -3.71 1.53
C PHE A 64 4.35 -4.08 0.44
N LEU A 65 3.82 -3.08 -0.27
CA LEU A 65 2.90 -3.35 -1.37
C LEU A 65 3.61 -4.10 -2.50
N TYR A 66 4.87 -3.76 -2.77
CA TYR A 66 5.70 -4.46 -3.73
C TYR A 66 5.91 -5.94 -3.33
N SER A 67 6.17 -6.26 -2.06
CA SER A 67 6.30 -7.67 -1.64
C SER A 67 5.02 -8.47 -1.86
N ILE A 68 3.85 -7.85 -1.71
CA ILE A 68 2.56 -8.49 -2.00
C ILE A 68 2.37 -8.68 -3.50
N GLN A 69 2.73 -7.70 -4.32
CA GLN A 69 2.67 -7.80 -5.79
C GLN A 69 3.55 -8.93 -6.33
N GLN A 70 4.75 -9.10 -5.76
CA GLN A 70 5.68 -10.17 -6.12
C GLN A 70 5.37 -11.51 -5.41
N GLU A 71 4.32 -11.57 -4.60
CA GLU A 71 3.94 -12.75 -3.81
C GLU A 71 5.04 -13.24 -2.83
N HIS A 72 5.93 -12.34 -2.40
CA HIS A 72 6.98 -12.60 -1.43
C HIS A 72 6.44 -12.52 0.01
N TYR A 73 5.50 -13.40 0.35
CA TYR A 73 4.72 -13.30 1.60
C TYR A 73 5.54 -13.47 2.88
N GLU A 74 6.65 -14.20 2.85
CA GLU A 74 7.57 -14.21 3.99
C GLU A 74 8.15 -12.83 4.28
N THR A 75 8.56 -12.11 3.23
CA THR A 75 9.04 -10.73 3.37
C THR A 75 7.90 -9.78 3.77
N THR A 76 6.69 -9.98 3.22
CA THR A 76 5.50 -9.23 3.63
C THR A 76 5.24 -9.35 5.14
N TYR A 77 5.37 -10.56 5.69
CA TYR A 77 5.16 -10.84 7.10
C TYR A 77 6.04 -9.96 8.01
N HIS A 78 7.30 -9.77 7.62
CA HIS A 78 8.28 -9.02 8.42
C HIS A 78 8.00 -7.52 8.53
N PHE A 79 7.09 -6.96 7.72
CA PHE A 79 6.67 -5.57 7.88
C PHE A 79 5.70 -5.33 9.04
N TYR A 80 5.10 -6.38 9.62
CA TYR A 80 4.09 -6.24 10.66
C TYR A 80 4.69 -6.14 12.08
N THR A 81 4.11 -5.28 12.92
CA THR A 81 4.57 -5.07 14.30
C THR A 81 4.00 -6.06 15.32
N THR A 82 2.98 -6.85 14.96
CA THR A 82 2.23 -7.71 15.89
C THR A 82 2.55 -9.19 15.74
N LEU A 83 3.31 -9.57 14.72
CA LEU A 83 3.54 -10.97 14.37
C LEU A 83 5.00 -11.33 14.66
N HIS A 84 5.24 -11.93 15.83
CA HIS A 84 6.60 -12.14 16.35
C HIS A 84 6.91 -13.60 16.68
N ASP A 85 5.94 -14.51 16.56
CA ASP A 85 6.19 -15.94 16.78
C ASP A 85 5.99 -16.80 15.50
N GLU A 86 6.50 -18.02 15.55
CA GLU A 86 6.45 -18.98 14.44
C GLU A 86 5.04 -19.49 14.14
N GLU A 87 4.11 -19.41 15.10
CA GLU A 87 2.73 -19.83 14.92
C GLU A 87 1.95 -18.78 14.13
N ASP A 88 2.09 -17.51 14.50
CA ASP A 88 1.60 -16.34 13.78
C ASP A 88 2.09 -16.34 12.34
N LYS A 89 3.39 -16.60 12.12
CA LYS A 89 3.96 -16.74 10.77
C LYS A 89 3.24 -17.82 9.97
N LYS A 90 3.03 -19.00 10.54
CA LYS A 90 2.31 -20.09 9.87
C LYS A 90 0.86 -19.72 9.56
N MET A 91 0.16 -19.06 10.48
CA MET A 91 -1.23 -18.62 10.25
C MET A 91 -1.32 -17.54 9.16
N PHE A 92 -0.40 -16.58 9.18
CA PHE A 92 -0.29 -15.56 8.14
C PHE A 92 -0.03 -16.20 6.77
N LEU A 93 0.95 -17.10 6.66
CA LEU A 93 1.30 -17.74 5.40
C LEU A 93 0.17 -18.60 4.83
N LYS A 94 -0.62 -19.27 5.68
CA LYS A 94 -1.84 -20.01 5.25
C LYS A 94 -2.89 -19.11 4.60
N SER A 95 -2.95 -17.84 4.96
CA SER A 95 -3.93 -16.86 4.48
C SER A 95 -3.30 -15.75 3.64
N ALA A 96 -2.04 -15.88 3.22
CA ALA A 96 -1.28 -14.77 2.67
C ALA A 96 -1.81 -14.22 1.34
N THR A 97 -2.50 -15.04 0.55
CA THR A 97 -3.15 -14.58 -0.70
C THR A 97 -4.24 -13.54 -0.45
N SER A 98 -4.87 -13.53 0.74
CA SER A 98 -5.84 -12.50 1.14
C SER A 98 -5.21 -11.11 1.20
N GLN A 99 -3.88 -11.02 1.37
CA GLN A 99 -3.17 -9.75 1.40
C GLN A 99 -3.30 -8.98 0.08
N LYS A 100 -3.59 -9.65 -1.04
CA LYS A 100 -3.84 -8.98 -2.33
C LYS A 100 -5.01 -7.99 -2.29
N GLU A 101 -5.96 -8.16 -1.37
CA GLU A 101 -7.05 -7.19 -1.16
C GLU A 101 -6.52 -5.79 -0.81
N ILE A 102 -5.35 -5.71 -0.17
CA ILE A 102 -4.74 -4.43 0.16
C ILE A 102 -4.32 -3.66 -1.09
N LEU A 103 -3.87 -4.36 -2.14
CA LEU A 103 -3.50 -3.73 -3.41
C LEU A 103 -4.72 -3.04 -4.03
N PHE A 104 -5.90 -3.64 -3.91
CA PHE A 104 -7.15 -3.02 -4.37
C PHE A 104 -7.49 -1.77 -3.56
N ALA A 105 -7.37 -1.82 -2.23
CA ALA A 105 -7.58 -0.65 -1.37
C ALA A 105 -6.61 0.49 -1.71
N PHE A 106 -5.36 0.16 -2.02
CA PHE A 106 -4.34 1.13 -2.39
C PHE A 106 -4.48 1.65 -3.82
N LYS A 107 -5.16 0.94 -4.74
CA LYS A 107 -5.36 1.37 -6.13
C LYS A 107 -5.86 2.81 -6.25
N PHE A 108 -6.71 3.23 -5.31
CA PHE A 108 -7.32 4.56 -5.29
C PHE A 108 -6.76 5.47 -4.17
N ALA A 109 -5.76 5.00 -3.41
CA ALA A 109 -5.20 5.74 -2.29
C ALA A 109 -4.20 6.80 -2.78
N ASN A 110 -4.68 8.03 -2.91
CA ASN A 110 -3.86 9.18 -3.34
C ASN A 110 -3.57 10.18 -2.22
N ASN A 111 -4.10 9.94 -1.02
CA ASN A 111 -3.85 10.82 0.13
C ASN A 111 -2.38 10.72 0.57
N PRO A 112 -1.76 11.86 0.94
CA PRO A 112 -0.44 11.83 1.54
C PRO A 112 -0.47 11.08 2.88
N ILE A 113 0.68 10.54 3.29
CA ILE A 113 0.83 9.97 4.63
C ILE A 113 0.77 11.09 5.66
N GLU A 114 -0.16 10.97 6.60
CA GLU A 114 -0.22 11.81 7.78
C GLU A 114 0.75 11.24 8.83
N THR A 115 1.72 12.05 9.26
CA THR A 115 2.70 11.66 10.27
C THR A 115 2.49 12.42 11.57
N ARG A 116 2.65 11.71 12.69
CA ARG A 116 2.75 12.20 14.07
C ARG A 116 3.93 11.51 14.73
N LYS A 117 4.32 11.96 15.93
CA LYS A 117 5.44 11.37 16.66
C LYS A 117 5.25 9.84 16.79
N TYR A 118 6.15 9.08 16.17
CA TYR A 118 6.16 7.61 16.10
C TYR A 118 4.92 6.94 15.49
N TYR A 119 4.07 7.67 14.78
CA TYR A 119 2.85 7.12 14.19
C TYR A 119 2.58 7.73 12.81
N ALA A 120 2.21 6.90 11.85
CA ALA A 120 1.88 7.33 10.51
C ALA A 120 0.60 6.64 10.03
N ARG A 121 -0.20 7.34 9.23
CA ARG A 121 -1.41 6.75 8.65
C ARG A 121 -1.70 7.25 7.24
N ILE A 122 -2.34 6.40 6.45
CA ILE A 122 -2.88 6.72 5.12
C ILE A 122 -4.38 6.56 5.19
N LYS A 123 -5.12 7.60 4.83
CA LYS A 123 -6.56 7.47 4.63
C LYS A 123 -6.84 6.66 3.37
N LEU A 124 -7.39 5.46 3.56
CA LEU A 124 -7.80 4.60 2.45
C LEU A 124 -9.17 5.06 1.91
N PRO A 125 -9.39 4.95 0.59
CA PRO A 125 -10.68 5.20 -0.03
C PRO A 125 -11.74 4.25 0.54
N SER A 126 -12.85 4.80 1.02
CA SER A 126 -14.00 4.04 1.50
C SER A 126 -15.27 4.86 1.39
N PHE A 127 -16.38 4.20 1.03
CA PHE A 127 -17.69 4.82 0.85
C PHE A 127 -18.48 4.96 2.15
N PHE A 128 -18.22 4.12 3.14
CA PHE A 128 -19.08 3.98 4.33
C PHE A 128 -18.41 4.39 5.64
N ASN A 129 -17.08 4.40 5.71
CA ASN A 129 -16.34 4.71 6.93
C ASN A 129 -14.97 5.32 6.64
N ASN A 130 -14.39 6.00 7.63
CA ASN A 130 -12.98 6.38 7.56
C ASN A 130 -12.14 5.13 7.83
N LYS A 131 -11.54 4.56 6.79
CA LYS A 131 -10.58 3.46 6.90
C LYS A 131 -9.15 4.04 6.81
N TYR A 132 -8.28 3.63 7.71
CA TYR A 132 -6.88 4.02 7.71
C TYR A 132 -5.98 2.79 7.60
N PHE A 133 -4.88 2.95 6.88
CA PHE A 133 -3.73 2.07 6.95
C PHE A 133 -2.73 2.71 7.91
N GLU A 134 -2.32 2.00 8.95
CA GLU A 134 -1.61 2.57 10.09
C GLU A 134 -0.26 1.92 10.30
N MET A 135 0.68 2.72 10.78
CA MET A 135 2.06 2.32 11.03
C MET A 135 2.57 2.97 12.31
N SER A 136 3.48 2.28 12.99
CA SER A 136 4.20 2.81 14.15
C SER A 136 5.69 2.75 13.91
N GLU A 137 6.41 3.70 14.49
CA GLU A 137 7.87 3.71 14.47
C GLU A 137 8.42 3.06 15.74
N LYS A 138 9.35 2.13 15.58
CA LYS A 138 10.09 1.49 16.67
C LYS A 138 11.58 1.46 16.28
N ASP A 139 12.44 2.00 17.13
CA ASP A 139 13.89 2.02 16.94
C ASP A 139 14.36 2.60 15.58
N GLY A 140 13.61 3.58 15.05
CA GLY A 140 13.88 4.21 13.74
C GLY A 140 13.34 3.43 12.55
N ILE A 141 12.52 2.40 12.77
CA ILE A 141 11.93 1.55 11.73
C ILE A 141 10.41 1.70 11.78
N TRP A 142 9.78 1.97 10.64
CA TRP A 142 8.32 1.98 10.53
C TRP A 142 7.80 0.56 10.25
N LEU A 143 6.80 0.15 11.02
CA LEU A 143 6.14 -1.15 10.94
C LEU A 143 4.63 -0.96 10.79
N ILE A 144 3.97 -1.91 10.16
CA ILE A 144 2.52 -1.89 9.89
C ILE A 144 1.78 -2.45 11.10
N ASN A 145 0.75 -1.74 11.56
CA ASN A 145 0.17 -1.96 12.88
C ASN A 145 -0.69 -3.23 13.01
N GLU A 146 -1.17 -3.82 11.91
CA GLU A 146 -1.83 -5.13 11.90
C GLU A 146 -2.05 -5.55 10.44
N PRO A 147 -2.04 -6.85 10.12
CA PRO A 147 -2.52 -7.32 8.82
C PRO A 147 -4.02 -7.08 8.72
N SER A 148 -4.51 -6.63 7.56
CA SER A 148 -5.94 -6.53 7.30
C SER A 148 -6.54 -7.92 7.09
N ILE A 149 -6.59 -8.73 8.15
CA ILE A 149 -7.14 -10.07 8.10
C ILE A 149 -8.66 -9.95 8.20
N SER A 150 -9.34 -10.00 7.07
CA SER A 150 -10.75 -10.36 7.02
C SER A 150 -10.83 -11.90 7.03
N ILE A 151 -10.91 -12.52 8.21
CA ILE A 151 -11.48 -13.87 8.30
C ILE A 151 -13.00 -13.68 8.43
N ARG A 152 -13.69 -13.63 7.29
CA ARG A 152 -15.12 -14.00 7.17
C ARG A 152 -15.38 -14.59 5.80
#